data_AF-X1GKQ6-F1
#
_entry.id   AF-X1GKQ6-F1
#
_cell.length_a   1.000
_cell.length_b   1.000
_cell.length_c   1.000
_cell.angle_alpha   90.00
_cell.angle_beta   90.00
_cell.angle_gamma   90.00
#
_symmetry.space_group_name_H-M   'P 1'
#
loop_
_entity.id
_entity.type
_entity.pdbx_description
1 polymer ?
#
loop_
_entity_poly.entity_id
_entity_poly.type
_entity_poly.pdbx_seq_one_letter_code
_entity_poly.pdbx_strand_id
1 'polypeptide(L)'
;MTFVFSLIFSLDDFDLSNDDLRRELLKHIGNEYDSVVAADITDVTSNSKKVDKSLSNIYQSLKIGYRIANSIFLYSFSGGQERGATIQDIKRSATLETIPSAIVGDTLTKMENQLFYIHKTTDKYLFTTEPNLNRVILTKMSNVEENQILEMEFELLTKILKGSTLTSYIWPKNESDIPDNKQHKLVILQEEDTDFMERILENKGKSFPRVYRNTIYYLTSSESKRFDLHNAIKRSIAW
;
A
#
# COMPACT_ATOMS: atom_id res chain seq x y z
N MET A 1 -29.76 -15.06 41.49
CA MET A 1 -28.59 -15.37 42.34
C MET A 1 -27.76 -16.36 41.53
N THR A 2 -26.72 -16.00 40.79
CA THR A 2 -25.67 -15.00 41.02
C THR A 2 -25.19 -14.52 39.64
N PHE A 3 -25.44 -13.24 39.30
CA PHE A 3 -24.74 -12.62 38.17
C PHE A 3 -23.33 -12.34 38.66
N VAL A 4 -22.38 -13.19 38.29
CA VAL A 4 -20.97 -12.90 38.46
C VAL A 4 -20.63 -11.88 37.36
N PHE A 5 -20.78 -10.60 37.67
CA PHE A 5 -20.06 -9.55 36.95
C PHE A 5 -18.58 -9.77 37.24
N SER A 6 -17.93 -10.59 36.42
CA SER A 6 -16.48 -10.54 36.30
C SER A 6 -16.16 -9.23 35.57
N LEU A 7 -16.04 -8.15 36.33
CA LEU A 7 -15.44 -6.89 35.87
C LEU A 7 -13.94 -7.18 35.67
N ILE A 8 -13.61 -7.82 34.54
CA ILE A 8 -12.25 -7.86 34.06
C ILE A 8 -12.02 -6.46 33.48
N PHE A 9 -11.38 -5.58 34.25
CA PHE A 9 -10.80 -4.37 33.69
C PHE A 9 -9.74 -4.80 32.67
N SER A 10 -10.08 -4.74 31.39
CA SER A 10 -9.13 -4.97 30.32
C SER A 10 -8.43 -3.66 30.01
N LEU A 11 -7.25 -3.72 29.42
CA LEU A 11 -6.52 -2.53 28.98
C LEU A 11 -7.33 -1.68 27.98
N ASP A 12 -8.31 -2.27 27.31
CA ASP A 12 -9.24 -1.53 26.44
C ASP A 12 -10.16 -0.56 27.20
N ASP A 13 -10.44 -0.79 28.48
CA ASP A 13 -11.30 0.09 29.27
C ASP A 13 -10.64 1.46 29.54
N PHE A 14 -9.32 1.58 29.26
CA PHE A 14 -8.63 2.85 29.24
C PHE A 14 -8.89 3.57 27.92
N ASP A 15 -9.89 4.43 27.90
CA ASP A 15 -10.29 5.15 26.69
C ASP A 15 -9.34 6.32 26.38
N LEU A 16 -8.43 6.12 25.43
CA LEU A 16 -7.54 7.18 24.90
C LEU A 16 -8.30 8.31 24.18
N SER A 17 -9.57 8.11 23.84
CA SER A 17 -10.43 9.17 23.28
C SER A 17 -10.78 10.23 24.32
N ASN A 18 -10.68 9.90 25.62
CA ASN A 18 -10.84 10.89 26.68
C ASN A 18 -9.59 11.77 26.77
N ASP A 19 -9.75 13.05 26.44
CA ASP A 19 -8.65 14.01 26.39
C ASP A 19 -7.94 14.20 27.74
N ASP A 20 -8.66 14.12 28.87
CA ASP A 20 -8.04 14.28 30.19
C ASP A 20 -7.15 13.09 30.53
N LEU A 21 -7.62 11.86 30.30
CA LEU A 21 -6.84 10.64 30.49
C LEU A 21 -5.63 10.61 29.55
N ARG A 22 -5.83 10.96 28.28
CA ARG A 22 -4.76 11.02 27.29
C ARG A 22 -3.70 12.03 27.69
N ARG A 23 -4.09 13.27 28.05
CA ARG A 23 -3.15 14.31 28.50
C ARG A 23 -2.36 13.89 29.73
N GLU A 24 -2.99 13.25 30.69
CA GLU A 24 -2.28 12.78 31.89
C GLU A 24 -1.25 11.70 31.56
N LEU A 25 -1.60 10.74 30.72
CA LEU A 25 -0.66 9.72 30.25
C LEU A 25 0.51 10.34 29.49
N LEU A 26 0.24 11.28 28.57
CA LEU A 26 1.24 11.95 27.75
C LEU A 26 2.28 12.74 28.56
N LYS A 27 1.91 13.29 29.72
CA LYS A 27 2.88 13.93 30.64
C LYS A 27 3.99 12.99 31.09
N HIS A 28 3.71 11.68 31.14
CA HIS A 28 4.66 10.66 31.59
C HIS A 28 5.42 9.98 30.45
N ILE A 29 4.80 9.86 29.27
CA ILE A 29 5.38 9.11 28.13
C ILE A 29 5.97 9.99 27.02
N GLY A 30 5.64 11.28 27.00
CA GLY A 30 6.06 12.24 25.97
C GLY A 30 4.88 12.76 25.13
N ASN A 31 4.89 14.06 24.82
CA ASN A 31 3.82 14.73 24.06
C ASN A 31 3.84 14.36 22.57
N GLU A 32 4.97 13.87 22.06
CA GLU A 32 5.13 13.43 20.68
C GLU A 32 4.17 12.27 20.31
N TYR A 33 3.75 11.48 21.29
CA TYR A 33 2.77 10.41 21.12
C TYR A 33 1.33 10.90 20.93
N ASP A 34 1.00 12.17 21.18
CA ASP A 34 -0.35 12.69 20.92
C ASP A 34 -0.69 12.58 19.42
N SER A 35 0.29 12.91 18.57
CA SER A 35 0.16 12.78 17.11
C SER A 35 0.01 11.31 16.66
N VAL A 36 0.71 10.39 17.33
CA VAL A 36 0.64 8.94 17.09
C VAL A 36 -0.74 8.39 17.44
N VAL A 37 -1.22 8.73 18.64
CA VAL A 37 -2.54 8.31 19.15
C VAL A 37 -3.65 8.88 18.26
N ALA A 38 -3.56 10.16 17.87
CA ALA A 38 -4.50 10.75 16.94
C ALA A 38 -4.54 9.99 15.60
N ALA A 39 -3.38 9.79 14.96
CA ALA A 39 -3.30 9.20 13.63
C ALA A 39 -3.78 7.73 13.57
N ASP A 40 -3.43 6.92 14.56
CA ASP A 40 -3.71 5.47 14.49
C ASP A 40 -4.85 5.00 15.38
N ILE A 41 -5.25 5.75 16.42
CA ILE A 41 -6.20 5.27 17.46
C ILE A 41 -7.46 6.14 17.57
N THR A 42 -7.33 7.44 17.89
CA THR A 42 -8.45 8.23 18.40
C THR A 42 -9.16 9.06 17.33
N ASP A 43 -8.48 9.53 16.29
CA ASP A 43 -9.11 10.40 15.28
C ASP A 43 -10.27 9.69 14.56
N VAL A 44 -11.21 10.47 14.01
CA VAL A 44 -12.35 9.96 13.23
C VAL A 44 -11.87 9.19 12.00
N THR A 45 -10.74 9.64 11.42
CA THR A 45 -10.12 9.03 10.24
C THR A 45 -8.92 8.15 10.57
N SER A 46 -8.76 7.77 11.84
CA SER A 46 -7.66 6.94 12.32
C SER A 46 -7.57 5.60 11.62
N ASN A 47 -6.34 5.07 11.50
CA ASN A 47 -6.11 3.85 10.73
C ASN A 47 -6.70 2.61 11.41
N SER A 48 -6.73 2.53 12.74
CA SER A 48 -7.45 1.44 13.45
C SER A 48 -8.93 1.39 13.08
N LYS A 49 -9.62 2.53 13.02
CA LYS A 49 -11.03 2.61 12.60
C LYS A 49 -11.22 2.29 11.11
N LYS A 50 -10.23 2.57 10.26
CA LYS A 50 -10.25 2.11 8.85
C LYS A 50 -10.14 0.58 8.77
N VAL A 51 -9.28 -0.03 9.60
CA VAL A 51 -9.19 -1.50 9.72
C VAL A 51 -10.55 -2.05 10.13
N ASP A 52 -11.20 -1.47 11.15
CA ASP A 52 -12.51 -1.90 11.61
C ASP A 52 -13.57 -1.90 10.50
N LYS A 53 -13.61 -0.84 9.69
CA LYS A 53 -14.52 -0.76 8.53
C LYS A 53 -14.22 -1.80 7.45
N SER A 54 -12.97 -2.29 7.36
CA SER A 54 -12.56 -3.34 6.43
C SER A 54 -12.93 -4.77 6.89
N LEU A 55 -13.41 -4.92 8.13
CA LEU A 55 -13.91 -6.19 8.64
C LEU A 55 -15.35 -6.45 8.15
N SER A 56 -15.78 -7.70 8.20
CA SER A 56 -17.16 -8.09 7.84
C SER A 56 -18.18 -7.34 8.70
N ASN A 57 -19.36 -7.04 8.14
CA ASN A 57 -20.40 -6.19 8.78
C ASN A 57 -20.77 -6.60 10.22
N ILE A 58 -20.66 -7.88 10.56
CA ILE A 58 -20.92 -8.41 11.91
C ILE A 58 -19.92 -7.85 12.95
N TYR A 59 -18.67 -7.62 12.54
CA TYR A 59 -17.57 -7.23 13.42
C TYR A 59 -17.26 -5.73 13.40
N GLN A 60 -17.83 -4.97 12.46
CA GLN A 60 -17.58 -3.53 12.32
C GLN A 60 -18.00 -2.73 13.56
N SER A 61 -19.10 -3.11 14.21
CA SER A 61 -19.59 -2.44 15.42
C SER A 61 -18.76 -2.74 16.68
N LEU A 62 -17.92 -3.78 16.64
CA LEU A 62 -17.14 -4.25 17.78
C LEU A 62 -15.79 -3.53 17.94
N LYS A 63 -15.42 -2.66 16.98
CA LYS A 63 -14.22 -1.82 17.01
C LYS A 63 -12.93 -2.58 17.35
N ILE A 64 -12.77 -3.79 16.82
CA ILE A 64 -11.71 -4.74 17.18
C ILE A 64 -10.31 -4.13 16.97
N GLY A 65 -10.10 -3.44 15.86
CA GLY A 65 -8.88 -2.71 15.52
C GLY A 65 -8.56 -1.60 16.51
N TYR A 66 -9.56 -0.81 16.94
CA TYR A 66 -9.38 0.15 18.03
C TYR A 66 -8.91 -0.54 19.31
N ARG A 67 -9.56 -1.63 19.72
CA ARG A 67 -9.20 -2.35 20.96
C ARG A 67 -7.79 -2.90 20.93
N ILE A 68 -7.40 -3.48 19.80
CA ILE A 68 -6.04 -3.98 19.56
C ILE A 68 -5.04 -2.82 19.62
N ALA A 69 -5.31 -1.72 18.92
CA ALA A 69 -4.39 -0.58 18.87
C ALA A 69 -4.20 0.04 20.25
N ASN A 70 -5.30 0.25 20.98
CA ASN A 70 -5.30 0.79 22.34
C ASN A 70 -4.49 -0.12 23.29
N SER A 71 -4.74 -1.43 23.24
CA SER A 71 -4.00 -2.41 24.05
C SER A 71 -2.51 -2.38 23.76
N ILE A 72 -2.10 -2.41 22.49
CA ILE A 72 -0.69 -2.39 22.09
C ILE A 72 -0.03 -1.08 22.51
N PHE A 73 -0.72 0.05 22.37
CA PHE A 73 -0.21 1.34 22.81
C PHE A 73 0.11 1.34 24.30
N LEU A 74 -0.82 0.91 25.15
CA LEU A 74 -0.61 0.84 26.59
C LEU A 74 0.51 -0.14 26.97
N TYR A 75 0.59 -1.30 26.31
CA TYR A 75 1.69 -2.25 26.51
C TYR A 75 3.06 -1.69 26.10
N SER A 76 3.10 -0.77 25.14
CA SER A 76 4.35 -0.12 24.69
C SER A 76 4.99 0.72 25.79
N PHE A 77 4.18 1.22 26.73
CA PHE A 77 4.63 2.03 27.88
C PHE A 77 4.48 1.32 29.22
N SER A 78 4.24 0.01 29.21
CA SER A 78 4.21 -0.76 30.45
C SER A 78 5.57 -0.67 31.17
N GLY A 79 5.54 -0.48 32.49
CA GLY A 79 6.73 -0.20 33.31
C GLY A 79 7.69 -1.38 33.51
N GLY A 80 7.56 -2.46 32.73
CA GLY A 80 8.43 -3.63 32.79
C GLY A 80 9.77 -3.42 32.08
N GLN A 81 10.72 -4.34 32.29
CA GLN A 81 12.00 -4.36 31.56
C GLN A 81 11.80 -4.55 30.04
N GLU A 82 10.71 -5.21 29.64
CA GLU A 82 10.38 -5.46 28.24
C GLU A 82 9.15 -4.66 27.83
N ARG A 83 9.25 -3.93 26.71
CA ARG A 83 8.16 -3.13 26.14
C ARG A 83 7.46 -3.88 25.00
N GLY A 84 6.17 -3.61 24.82
CA GLY A 84 5.36 -4.13 23.73
C GLY A 84 4.51 -5.34 24.11
N ALA A 85 3.53 -5.64 23.25
CA ALA A 85 2.54 -6.69 23.48
C ALA A 85 2.85 -7.92 22.62
N THR A 86 2.86 -9.10 23.22
CA THR A 86 2.88 -10.35 22.44
C THR A 86 1.51 -10.58 21.80
N ILE A 87 1.45 -11.46 20.78
CA ILE A 87 0.15 -11.86 20.21
C ILE A 87 -0.79 -12.48 21.25
N GLN A 88 -0.24 -13.15 22.28
CA GLN A 88 -1.02 -13.71 23.37
C GLN A 88 -1.60 -12.63 24.28
N ASP A 89 -0.83 -11.58 24.58
CA ASP A 89 -1.32 -10.43 25.36
C ASP A 89 -2.44 -9.69 24.61
N ILE A 90 -2.25 -9.46 23.30
CA ILE A 90 -3.26 -8.82 22.44
C ILE A 90 -4.54 -9.66 22.38
N LYS A 91 -4.40 -10.98 22.20
CA LYS A 91 -5.55 -11.89 22.24
C LYS A 91 -6.24 -11.84 23.59
N ARG A 92 -5.50 -11.82 24.69
CA ARG A 92 -6.06 -11.75 26.04
C ARG A 92 -6.83 -10.45 26.27
N SER A 93 -6.36 -9.31 25.78
CA SER A 93 -7.00 -8.02 26.00
C SER A 93 -8.18 -7.73 25.07
N ALA A 94 -8.09 -8.20 23.81
CA ALA A 94 -9.07 -7.88 22.76
C ALA A 94 -10.17 -8.94 22.58
N THR A 95 -9.98 -10.18 23.05
CA THR A 95 -11.00 -11.25 22.93
C THR A 95 -12.15 -10.99 23.92
N LEU A 96 -13.38 -11.12 23.42
CA LEU A 96 -14.63 -11.11 24.20
C LEU A 96 -15.44 -12.35 23.80
N GLU A 97 -16.51 -12.66 24.52
CA GLU A 97 -17.44 -13.74 24.15
C GLU A 97 -17.96 -13.57 22.71
N THR A 98 -18.12 -12.33 22.26
CA THR A 98 -18.56 -11.95 20.91
C THR A 98 -17.44 -11.81 19.89
N ILE A 99 -16.17 -11.81 20.31
CA ILE A 99 -14.99 -11.60 19.45
C ILE A 99 -14.09 -12.83 19.51
N PRO A 100 -14.12 -13.71 18.50
CA PRO A 100 -13.25 -14.87 18.46
C PRO A 100 -11.77 -14.49 18.35
N SER A 101 -10.90 -15.24 19.02
CA SER A 101 -9.44 -15.03 18.99
C SER A 101 -8.81 -15.10 17.58
N ALA A 102 -9.42 -15.87 16.66
CA ALA A 102 -8.99 -15.93 15.27
C ALA A 102 -9.15 -14.56 14.56
N ILE A 103 -10.30 -13.92 14.74
CA ILE A 103 -10.58 -12.59 14.16
C ILE A 103 -9.61 -11.53 14.70
N VAL A 104 -9.23 -11.62 15.99
CA VAL A 104 -8.20 -10.75 16.57
C VAL A 104 -6.86 -10.91 15.85
N GLY A 105 -6.43 -12.15 15.57
CA GLY A 105 -5.19 -12.44 14.84
C GLY A 105 -5.21 -11.94 13.39
N ASP A 106 -6.33 -12.14 12.69
CA ASP A 106 -6.50 -11.66 11.31
C ASP A 106 -6.52 -10.13 11.26
N THR A 107 -7.19 -9.50 12.23
CA THR A 107 -7.25 -8.03 12.35
C THR A 107 -5.87 -7.47 12.65
N LEU A 108 -5.09 -8.08 13.57
CA LEU A 108 -3.72 -7.68 13.87
C LEU A 108 -2.83 -7.75 12.61
N THR A 109 -2.95 -8.80 11.81
CA THR A 109 -2.21 -8.95 10.55
C THR A 109 -2.57 -7.85 9.53
N LYS A 110 -3.84 -7.45 9.47
CA LYS A 110 -4.26 -6.29 8.65
C LYS A 110 -3.68 -4.98 9.19
N MET A 111 -3.64 -4.82 10.51
CA MET A 111 -3.12 -3.61 11.16
C MET A 111 -1.64 -3.37 10.87
N GLU A 112 -0.82 -4.44 10.77
CA GLU A 112 0.60 -4.35 10.39
C GLU A 112 0.82 -3.55 9.09
N ASN A 113 -0.13 -3.62 8.16
CA ASN A 113 -0.04 -2.96 6.85
C ASN A 113 -0.80 -1.63 6.76
N GLN A 114 -1.59 -1.28 7.80
CA GLN A 114 -2.48 -0.11 7.75
C GLN A 114 -2.10 0.99 8.74
N LEU A 115 -1.63 0.65 9.93
CA LEU A 115 -1.21 1.62 10.95
C LEU A 115 0.18 2.17 10.60
N PHE A 116 0.39 3.47 10.89
CA PHE A 116 1.68 4.12 10.61
C PHE A 116 2.70 3.87 11.69
N TYR A 117 2.32 3.79 12.96
CA TYR A 117 3.25 3.87 14.08
C TYR A 117 3.42 2.55 14.83
N ILE A 118 2.79 1.47 14.33
CA ILE A 118 2.99 0.13 14.86
C ILE A 118 4.23 -0.51 14.25
N HIS A 119 5.07 -1.05 15.13
CA HIS A 119 6.25 -1.82 14.78
C HIS A 119 6.16 -3.21 15.36
N LYS A 120 6.60 -4.19 14.57
CA LYS A 120 6.68 -5.58 14.96
C LYS A 120 8.15 -5.95 15.13
N THR A 121 8.53 -6.31 16.35
CA THR A 121 9.79 -6.97 16.66
C THR A 121 9.60 -8.49 16.58
N THR A 122 10.60 -9.29 16.94
CA THR A 122 10.59 -10.77 16.81
C THR A 122 9.33 -11.44 17.35
N ASP A 123 8.80 -10.99 18.47
CA ASP A 123 7.64 -11.59 19.15
C ASP A 123 6.60 -10.57 19.65
N LYS A 124 6.87 -9.27 19.49
CA LYS A 124 6.11 -8.18 20.12
C LYS A 124 5.73 -7.08 19.15
N TYR A 125 4.62 -6.43 19.48
CA TYR A 125 4.11 -5.24 18.81
C TYR A 125 4.26 -4.05 19.73
N LEU A 126 4.71 -2.92 19.19
CA LEU A 126 4.91 -1.70 19.94
C LEU A 126 4.61 -0.46 19.09
N PHE A 127 4.16 0.62 19.74
CA PHE A 127 4.05 1.92 19.13
C PHE A 127 5.34 2.71 19.32
N THR A 128 5.81 3.33 18.24
CA THR A 128 6.90 4.31 18.27
C THR A 128 6.45 5.63 17.69
N THR A 129 7.23 6.67 17.93
CA THR A 129 7.07 7.98 17.27
C THR A 129 7.51 7.95 15.81
N GLU A 130 8.38 7.00 15.44
CA GLU A 130 8.82 6.84 14.07
C GLU A 130 7.74 6.12 13.24
N PRO A 131 7.33 6.67 12.09
CA PRO A 131 6.41 5.98 11.21
C PRO A 131 7.10 4.79 10.53
N ASN A 132 6.36 3.71 10.38
CA ASN A 132 6.73 2.51 9.64
C ASN A 132 7.02 2.88 8.19
N LEU A 133 8.29 2.74 7.80
CA LEU A 133 8.77 3.14 6.48
C LEU A 133 8.02 2.42 5.36
N ASN A 134 7.66 1.15 5.54
CA ASN A 134 6.88 0.41 4.56
C ASN A 134 5.51 1.06 4.34
N ARG A 135 4.86 1.55 5.41
CA ARG A 135 3.58 2.25 5.30
C ARG A 135 3.72 3.58 4.58
N VAL A 136 4.76 4.36 4.92
CA VAL A 136 5.06 5.64 4.25
C VAL A 136 5.26 5.42 2.74
N ILE A 137 6.02 4.40 2.35
CA ILE A 137 6.23 4.04 0.95
C ILE A 137 4.91 3.65 0.29
N LEU A 138 4.10 2.77 0.91
CA LEU A 138 2.81 2.35 0.35
C LEU A 138 1.84 3.52 0.15
N THR A 139 1.78 4.46 1.08
CA THR A 139 0.95 5.67 0.95
C THR A 139 1.46 6.59 -0.14
N LYS A 140 2.78 6.77 -0.25
CA LYS A 140 3.34 7.52 -1.38
C LYS A 140 3.03 6.84 -2.71
N MET A 141 3.19 5.51 -2.79
CA MET A 141 2.85 4.72 -3.99
C MET A 141 1.38 4.85 -4.39
N SER A 142 0.44 4.90 -3.43
CA SER A 142 -0.98 5.09 -3.73
C SER A 142 -1.33 6.49 -4.22
N ASN A 143 -0.46 7.47 -3.96
CA ASN A 143 -0.61 8.85 -4.40
C ASN A 143 0.14 9.13 -5.72
N VAL A 144 0.84 8.14 -6.29
CA VAL A 144 1.48 8.29 -7.61
C VAL A 144 0.40 8.25 -8.68
N GLU A 145 0.33 9.33 -9.44
CA GLU A 145 -0.63 9.48 -10.54
C GLU A 145 -0.18 8.67 -11.78
N GLU A 146 -1.14 8.16 -12.55
CA GLU A 146 -0.88 7.29 -13.71
C GLU A 146 0.01 7.96 -14.76
N ASN A 147 -0.15 9.28 -14.96
CA ASN A 147 0.68 10.05 -15.89
C ASN A 147 2.17 10.04 -15.51
N GLN A 148 2.50 10.07 -14.21
CA GLN A 148 3.89 10.03 -13.73
C GLN A 148 4.53 8.66 -14.02
N ILE A 149 3.73 7.59 -13.96
CA ILE A 149 4.17 6.23 -14.29
C ILE A 149 4.50 6.15 -15.77
N LEU A 150 3.60 6.64 -16.63
CA LEU A 150 3.78 6.63 -18.07
C LEU A 150 4.98 7.48 -18.49
N GLU A 151 5.18 8.66 -17.89
CA GLU A 151 6.34 9.50 -18.16
C GLU A 151 7.65 8.78 -17.80
N MET A 152 7.72 8.21 -16.59
CA MET A 152 8.91 7.47 -16.15
C MET A 152 9.15 6.20 -16.96
N GLU A 153 8.10 5.47 -17.34
CA GLU A 153 8.20 4.30 -18.22
C GLU A 153 8.78 4.71 -19.58
N PHE A 154 8.30 5.81 -20.17
CA PHE A 154 8.82 6.33 -21.44
C PHE A 154 10.30 6.72 -21.33
N GLU A 155 10.69 7.40 -20.25
CA GLU A 155 12.08 7.78 -19.99
C GLU A 155 12.99 6.56 -19.84
N LEU A 156 12.56 5.55 -19.10
CA LEU A 156 13.29 4.30 -18.90
C LEU A 156 13.48 3.55 -20.23
N LEU A 157 12.41 3.40 -21.01
CA LEU A 157 12.49 2.78 -22.34
C LEU A 157 13.44 3.56 -23.25
N THR A 158 13.30 4.89 -23.30
CA THR A 158 14.19 5.74 -24.09
C THR A 158 15.65 5.58 -23.67
N LYS A 159 15.92 5.49 -22.36
CA LYS A 159 17.28 5.30 -21.83
C LYS A 159 17.85 3.93 -22.19
N ILE A 160 17.06 2.86 -22.08
CA ILE A 160 17.48 1.48 -22.39
C ILE A 160 17.76 1.32 -23.90
N LEU A 161 16.96 1.96 -24.74
CA LEU A 161 17.04 1.82 -26.20
C LEU A 161 18.10 2.74 -26.83
N LYS A 162 18.63 3.72 -26.09
CA LYS A 162 19.78 4.52 -26.53
C LYS A 162 20.97 3.61 -26.81
N GLY A 163 21.43 3.59 -28.06
CA GLY A 163 22.54 2.75 -28.51
C GLY A 163 22.14 1.37 -29.02
N SER A 164 20.84 1.07 -29.13
CA SER A 164 20.37 -0.14 -29.81
C SER A 164 20.65 -0.08 -31.32
N THR A 165 20.84 -1.24 -31.94
CA THR A 165 21.09 -1.37 -33.39
C THR A 165 19.84 -1.12 -34.22
N LEU A 166 18.66 -1.18 -33.61
CA LEU A 166 17.36 -0.96 -34.24
C LEU A 166 16.89 0.48 -33.99
N THR A 167 16.26 1.11 -34.98
CA THR A 167 15.61 2.40 -34.75
C THR A 167 14.30 2.16 -33.99
N SER A 168 14.26 2.54 -32.72
CA SER A 168 13.11 2.30 -31.84
C SER A 168 12.08 3.44 -31.91
N TYR A 169 10.80 3.08 -32.00
CA TYR A 169 9.65 3.96 -31.94
C TYR A 169 8.79 3.57 -30.73
N ILE A 170 8.78 4.41 -29.70
CA ILE A 170 8.04 4.16 -28.47
C ILE A 170 6.66 4.81 -28.59
N TRP A 171 5.61 4.00 -28.42
CA TRP A 171 4.21 4.41 -28.36
C TRP A 171 3.78 5.33 -29.52
N PRO A 172 3.97 4.90 -30.79
CA PRO A 172 3.46 5.65 -31.94
C PRO A 172 1.95 5.78 -31.86
N LYS A 173 1.42 6.93 -32.29
CA LYS A 173 -0.03 7.18 -32.30
C LYS A 173 -0.64 6.89 -33.67
N ASN A 174 0.16 7.00 -34.73
CA ASN A 174 -0.28 6.80 -36.10
C ASN A 174 0.76 6.05 -36.93
N GLU A 175 0.33 5.46 -38.04
CA GLU A 175 1.21 4.73 -38.95
C GLU A 175 2.26 5.63 -39.63
N SER A 176 1.97 6.94 -39.71
CA SER A 176 2.87 7.97 -40.23
C SER A 176 4.07 8.26 -39.33
N ASP A 177 4.00 7.89 -38.05
CA ASP A 177 5.09 8.12 -37.08
C ASP A 177 6.30 7.21 -37.38
N ILE A 178 6.10 6.17 -38.22
CA ILE A 178 7.09 5.17 -38.59
C ILE A 178 7.43 5.31 -40.08
N PRO A 179 8.63 5.80 -40.45
CA PRO A 179 9.07 5.94 -41.83
C PRO A 179 9.00 4.63 -42.63
N ASP A 180 8.81 4.71 -43.95
CA ASP A 180 8.87 3.54 -44.85
C ASP A 180 10.22 3.50 -45.57
N ASN A 181 11.19 2.82 -44.97
CA ASN A 181 12.55 2.68 -45.48
C ASN A 181 13.14 1.29 -45.15
N LYS A 182 14.33 0.99 -45.68
CA LYS A 182 15.01 -0.31 -45.49
C LYS A 182 15.60 -0.53 -44.10
N GLN A 183 15.61 0.47 -43.21
CA GLN A 183 16.18 0.32 -41.87
C GLN A 183 15.26 -0.53 -40.99
N HIS A 184 15.84 -1.37 -40.14
CA HIS A 184 15.07 -2.17 -39.18
C HIS A 184 14.54 -1.30 -38.03
N LYS A 185 13.26 -1.47 -37.71
CA LYS A 185 12.50 -0.62 -36.79
C LYS A 185 11.92 -1.49 -35.69
N LEU A 186 12.10 -1.06 -34.45
CA LEU A 186 11.46 -1.68 -33.29
C LEU A 186 10.32 -0.79 -32.82
N VAL A 187 9.09 -1.25 -32.98
CA VAL A 187 7.89 -0.55 -32.53
C VAL A 187 7.49 -1.10 -31.18
N ILE A 188 7.49 -0.25 -30.17
CA ILE A 188 7.13 -0.63 -28.80
C ILE A 188 5.75 -0.09 -28.50
N LEU A 189 4.82 -0.97 -28.19
CA LEU A 189 3.44 -0.64 -27.83
C LEU A 189 3.22 -0.81 -26.33
N GLN A 190 2.28 -0.04 -25.78
CA GLN A 190 1.89 -0.15 -24.37
C GLN A 190 1.17 -1.47 -24.09
N GLU A 191 0.33 -1.87 -25.03
CA GLU A 191 -0.50 -3.07 -25.01
C GLU A 191 -0.51 -3.70 -26.41
N GLU A 192 -0.89 -4.97 -26.48
CA GLU A 192 -1.06 -5.66 -27.75
C GLU A 192 -2.33 -5.20 -28.45
N ASP A 193 -2.17 -4.51 -29.58
CA ASP A 193 -3.26 -4.11 -30.47
C ASP A 193 -2.95 -4.66 -31.87
N THR A 194 -3.51 -5.84 -32.17
CA THR A 194 -3.27 -6.54 -33.43
C THR A 194 -3.72 -5.73 -34.63
N ASP A 195 -4.86 -5.04 -34.51
CA ASP A 195 -5.42 -4.23 -35.59
C ASP A 195 -4.49 -3.05 -35.90
N PHE A 196 -3.95 -2.38 -34.87
CA PHE A 196 -2.99 -1.31 -35.08
C PHE A 196 -1.66 -1.81 -35.62
N MET A 197 -1.18 -2.96 -35.13
CA MET A 197 0.03 -3.59 -35.67
C MET A 197 -0.13 -3.88 -37.17
N GLU A 198 -1.27 -4.45 -37.59
CA GLU A 198 -1.58 -4.69 -39.00
C GLU A 198 -1.65 -3.38 -39.79
N ARG A 199 -2.32 -2.34 -39.28
CA ARG A 199 -2.35 -1.03 -39.95
C ARG A 199 -0.95 -0.45 -40.16
N ILE A 200 -0.06 -0.56 -39.17
CA ILE A 200 1.34 -0.14 -39.28
C ILE A 200 2.09 -0.94 -40.36
N LEU A 201 1.87 -2.26 -40.43
CA LEU A 201 2.49 -3.12 -41.44
C LEU A 201 2.03 -2.76 -42.85
N GLU A 202 0.75 -2.47 -43.03
CA GLU A 202 0.15 -2.25 -44.35
C GLU A 202 0.32 -0.83 -44.86
N ASN A 203 0.33 0.17 -43.97
CA ASN A 203 0.22 1.58 -44.34
C ASN A 203 1.38 2.43 -43.78
N LYS A 204 1.71 3.49 -44.51
CA LYS A 204 2.64 4.56 -44.06
C LYS A 204 1.91 5.89 -43.80
N GLY A 205 0.66 5.80 -43.37
CA GLY A 205 -0.29 6.90 -43.20
C GLY A 205 -1.62 6.60 -43.90
N LYS A 206 -2.58 7.54 -43.85
CA LYS A 206 -4.00 7.32 -44.23
C LYS A 206 -4.28 6.82 -45.66
N SER A 207 -3.34 6.93 -46.60
CA SER A 207 -3.64 6.68 -48.02
C SER A 207 -2.50 6.06 -48.83
N PHE A 208 -1.42 5.62 -48.18
CA PHE A 208 -0.27 5.07 -48.89
C PHE A 208 0.14 3.72 -48.32
N PRO A 209 0.21 2.67 -49.16
CA PRO A 209 0.69 1.36 -48.71
C PRO A 209 2.19 1.41 -48.41
N ARG A 210 2.60 0.60 -47.43
CA ARG A 210 3.99 0.42 -47.01
C ARG A 210 4.67 -0.63 -47.89
N VAL A 211 5.87 -0.30 -48.38
CA VAL A 211 6.66 -1.20 -49.23
C VAL A 211 7.54 -2.11 -48.39
N TYR A 212 8.23 -1.56 -47.37
CA TYR A 212 9.23 -2.29 -46.58
C TYR A 212 8.66 -2.92 -45.30
N ARG A 213 7.70 -3.83 -45.47
CA ARG A 213 6.96 -4.48 -44.37
C ARG A 213 7.86 -5.32 -43.45
N ASN A 214 8.81 -6.06 -44.03
CA ASN A 214 9.73 -6.96 -43.31
C ASN A 214 10.81 -6.23 -42.49
N THR A 215 10.68 -4.91 -42.33
CA THR A 215 11.63 -4.11 -41.53
C THR A 215 11.09 -3.75 -40.15
N ILE A 216 9.86 -4.13 -39.82
CA ILE A 216 9.18 -3.75 -38.59
C ILE A 216 9.12 -4.96 -37.64
N TYR A 217 9.54 -4.74 -36.40
CA TYR A 217 9.41 -5.67 -35.29
C TYR A 217 8.56 -5.02 -34.20
N TYR A 218 7.65 -5.79 -33.61
CA TYR A 218 6.83 -5.32 -32.50
C TYR A 218 7.36 -5.87 -31.18
N LEU A 219 7.30 -5.02 -30.16
CA LEU A 219 7.48 -5.41 -28.77
C LEU A 219 6.31 -4.88 -27.97
N THR A 220 5.66 -5.78 -27.25
CA THR A 220 4.55 -5.46 -26.34
C THR A 220 4.80 -6.16 -25.02
N SER A 221 4.27 -5.57 -23.93
CA SER A 221 4.34 -6.18 -22.61
C SER A 221 3.12 -7.05 -22.38
N SER A 222 3.33 -8.23 -21.79
CA SER A 222 2.22 -9.00 -21.22
C SER A 222 1.62 -8.23 -20.03
N GLU A 223 0.32 -8.36 -19.81
CA GLU A 223 -0.42 -7.68 -18.73
C GLU A 223 0.23 -7.88 -17.33
N SER A 224 0.66 -9.11 -17.02
CA SER A 224 1.34 -9.42 -15.74
C SER A 224 2.65 -8.65 -15.55
N LYS A 225 3.50 -8.62 -16.59
CA LYS A 225 4.77 -7.88 -16.56
C LYS A 225 4.58 -6.36 -16.53
N ARG A 226 3.51 -5.87 -17.16
CA ARG A 226 3.13 -4.44 -17.10
C ARG A 226 2.78 -4.05 -15.68
N PHE A 227 1.97 -4.86 -14.98
CA PHE A 227 1.64 -4.62 -13.57
C PHE A 227 2.88 -4.62 -12.67
N ASP A 228 3.78 -5.60 -12.84
CA ASP A 228 5.04 -5.67 -12.08
C ASP A 228 5.92 -4.44 -12.32
N LEU A 229 6.06 -4.01 -13.58
CA LEU A 229 6.83 -2.82 -13.96
C LEU A 229 6.24 -1.55 -13.36
N HIS A 230 4.93 -1.36 -13.46
CA HIS A 230 4.23 -0.21 -12.89
C HIS A 230 4.38 -0.14 -11.38
N ASN A 231 4.30 -1.27 -10.67
CA ASN A 231 4.56 -1.31 -9.23
C ASN A 231 6.02 -0.97 -8.90
N ALA A 232 6.98 -1.45 -9.70
CA ALA A 232 8.39 -1.10 -9.52
C ALA A 232 8.63 0.40 -9.72
N ILE A 233 8.00 1.01 -10.74
CA ILE A 233 8.06 2.46 -11.02
C ILE A 233 7.40 3.26 -9.89
N LYS A 234 6.19 2.88 -9.45
CA LYS A 234 5.52 3.50 -8.30
C LYS A 234 6.43 3.50 -7.07
N ARG A 235 7.10 2.37 -6.83
CA ARG A 235 8.04 2.23 -5.72
C ARG A 235 9.24 3.14 -5.90
N SER A 236 9.85 3.23 -7.08
CA SER A 236 11.01 4.11 -7.31
C SER A 236 10.66 5.59 -7.17
N ILE A 237 9.45 6.01 -7.56
CA ILE A 237 8.96 7.38 -7.37
C ILE A 237 8.71 7.69 -5.89
N ALA A 238 8.29 6.69 -5.11
CA ALA A 238 7.98 6.84 -3.70
C ALA A 238 9.21 6.96 -2.77
N TRP A 239 10.39 6.50 -3.23
CA TRP A 239 11.66 6.62 -2.49
C TRP A 239 12.22 8.03 -2.59
#